data_AF-A0AA35R2S2-F1
#
_entry.id   AF-A0AA35R2S2-F1
#
_cell.length_a   1.000
_cell.length_b   1.000
_cell.length_c   1.000
_cell.angle_alpha   90.00
_cell.angle_beta   90.00
_cell.angle_gamma   90.00
#
_symmetry.space_group_name_H-M   'P 1'
#
loop_
_entity.id
_entity.type
_entity.pdbx_description
1 polymer ?
#
loop_
_entity_poly.entity_id
_entity_poly.type
_entity_poly.pdbx_seq_one_letter_code
_entity_poly.pdbx_strand_id
1 'polypeptide(L)'
;MGVFDGHSSLDEDGSTAELAKLLDAPVILIADAGKVARSVAAEVLGYQQFDPDLRIAGVILNGVGSERHLEFCQPQIEATTGLPVVGWLPRRDDLVQPERHLGLIPTVEGTVVNEWYEALNAQVEKTIDIDAIARIAAGAGKPGTGASQVFPADAQPKRTMIAVAQDRAFSFYYQDSLDLLEAWGAEVVPFSPLDDDRLPEGGRRISGWRVSGAVCR
;
A
#
# COMPACT_ATOMS: atom_id res chain seq x y z
N MET A 1 -8.98 -7.71 4.62
CA MET A 1 -9.49 -6.51 5.31
C MET A 1 -10.08 -5.62 4.23
N GLY A 2 -11.31 -5.16 4.42
CA GLY A 2 -12.03 -4.25 3.55
C GLY A 2 -11.76 -2.79 3.89
N VAL A 3 -12.42 -1.88 3.15
CA VAL A 3 -12.21 -0.43 3.25
C VAL A 3 -12.57 0.16 4.61
N PHE A 4 -13.55 -0.42 5.30
CA PHE A 4 -14.03 0.01 6.61
C PHE A 4 -13.35 -0.69 7.80
N ASP A 5 -12.48 -1.68 7.54
CA ASP A 5 -11.85 -2.42 8.63
C ASP A 5 -10.68 -1.60 9.19
N GLY A 6 -10.80 -1.18 10.46
CA GLY A 6 -9.81 -0.35 11.15
C GLY A 6 -9.33 -0.93 12.48
N HIS A 7 -8.74 -0.07 13.31
CA HIS A 7 -8.36 -0.40 14.68
C HIS A 7 -9.58 -0.63 15.58
N SER A 8 -10.63 0.15 15.35
CA SER A 8 -11.88 0.10 16.11
C SER A 8 -12.87 -0.91 15.53
N SER A 9 -13.75 -1.40 16.39
CA SER A 9 -14.87 -2.28 16.02
C SER A 9 -16.22 -1.57 16.01
N LEU A 10 -16.25 -0.28 16.38
CA LEU A 10 -17.49 0.50 16.55
C LEU A 10 -17.56 1.70 15.60
N ASP A 11 -16.42 2.22 15.18
CA ASP A 11 -16.26 3.33 14.26
C ASP A 11 -15.13 3.01 13.26
N GLU A 12 -14.84 3.98 12.40
CA GLU A 12 -13.90 3.83 11.29
C GLU A 12 -12.44 4.12 11.65
N ASP A 13 -12.13 4.36 12.93
CA ASP A 13 -10.79 4.74 13.38
C ASP A 13 -9.74 3.71 12.91
N GLY A 14 -8.72 4.20 12.21
CA GLY A 14 -7.63 3.42 11.64
C GLY A 14 -7.99 2.66 10.36
N SER A 15 -9.15 2.92 9.75
CA SER A 15 -9.58 2.29 8.49
C SER A 15 -9.07 3.04 7.25
N THR A 16 -9.17 2.39 6.10
CA THR A 16 -8.91 3.05 4.81
C THR A 16 -9.94 4.15 4.53
N ALA A 17 -11.19 3.97 4.97
CA ALA A 17 -12.26 4.94 4.80
C ALA A 17 -11.98 6.26 5.54
N GLU A 18 -11.52 6.17 6.79
CA GLU A 18 -11.13 7.36 7.57
C GLU A 18 -10.01 8.13 6.86
N LEU A 19 -8.93 7.44 6.45
CA LEU A 19 -7.82 8.06 5.74
C LEU A 19 -8.25 8.70 4.42
N ALA A 20 -9.13 8.03 3.67
CA ALA A 20 -9.66 8.57 2.42
C ALA A 20 -10.44 9.88 2.68
N LYS A 21 -11.26 9.95 3.72
CA LYS A 21 -12.00 11.17 4.08
C LYS A 21 -11.09 12.28 4.60
N LEU A 22 -10.10 11.94 5.43
CA LEU A 22 -9.10 12.89 5.93
C LEU A 22 -8.28 13.54 4.81
N LEU A 23 -7.96 12.77 3.77
CA LEU A 23 -7.20 13.23 2.60
C LEU A 23 -8.09 13.80 1.49
N ASP A 24 -9.42 13.75 1.65
CA ASP A 24 -10.39 13.98 0.56
C ASP A 24 -9.98 13.20 -0.70
N ALA A 25 -9.54 11.94 -0.52
CA ALA A 25 -9.04 11.09 -1.58
C ALA A 25 -10.17 10.22 -2.16
N PRO A 26 -10.24 10.06 -3.49
CA PRO A 26 -11.20 9.14 -4.10
C PRO A 26 -10.74 7.70 -3.89
N VAL A 27 -11.69 6.79 -3.67
CA VAL A 27 -11.44 5.37 -3.47
C VAL A 27 -11.79 4.59 -4.72
N ILE A 28 -10.90 3.69 -5.13
CA ILE A 28 -11.19 2.66 -6.13
C ILE A 28 -11.34 1.35 -5.37
N LEU A 29 -12.53 0.74 -5.45
CA LEU A 29 -12.78 -0.53 -4.77
C LEU A 29 -12.23 -1.68 -5.60
N ILE A 30 -11.54 -2.61 -4.94
CA ILE A 30 -11.18 -3.91 -5.53
C ILE A 30 -12.25 -4.91 -5.10
N ALA A 31 -13.13 -5.30 -6.02
CA ALA A 31 -14.23 -6.22 -5.76
C ALA A 31 -13.90 -7.63 -6.27
N ASP A 32 -14.07 -8.66 -5.44
CA ASP A 32 -13.86 -10.06 -5.85
C ASP A 32 -15.04 -10.55 -6.71
N ALA A 33 -14.78 -10.72 -8.00
CA ALA A 33 -15.74 -11.27 -8.96
C ALA A 33 -15.60 -12.79 -9.14
N GLY A 34 -14.74 -13.48 -8.39
CA GLY A 34 -14.32 -14.86 -8.69
C GLY A 34 -15.43 -15.91 -8.72
N LYS A 35 -16.55 -15.66 -8.04
CA LYS A 35 -17.70 -16.58 -7.98
C LYS A 35 -19.05 -15.86 -8.13
N VAL A 36 -19.02 -14.61 -8.57
CA VAL A 36 -20.22 -13.76 -8.63
C VAL A 36 -20.27 -13.04 -9.96
N ALA A 37 -21.47 -12.87 -10.49
CA ALA A 37 -21.72 -11.99 -11.64
C ALA A 37 -22.50 -10.77 -11.15
N ARG A 38 -23.81 -10.72 -11.40
CA ARG A 38 -24.69 -9.62 -11.00
C ARG A 38 -24.59 -9.21 -9.52
N SER A 39 -24.32 -10.14 -8.61
CA SER A 39 -24.24 -9.86 -7.16
C SER A 39 -23.11 -8.89 -6.79
N VAL A 40 -22.04 -8.80 -7.60
CA VAL A 40 -20.96 -7.83 -7.33
C VAL A 40 -21.46 -6.39 -7.37
N ALA A 41 -22.48 -6.10 -8.20
CA ALA A 41 -23.08 -4.77 -8.25
C ALA A 41 -23.84 -4.43 -6.96
N ALA A 42 -24.47 -5.43 -6.32
CA ALA A 42 -25.14 -5.25 -5.04
C ALA A 42 -24.13 -5.02 -3.91
N GLU A 43 -22.98 -5.70 -3.95
CA GLU A 43 -21.88 -5.49 -3.01
C GLU A 43 -21.31 -4.07 -3.13
N VAL A 44 -20.95 -3.63 -4.35
CA VAL A 44 -20.44 -2.27 -4.58
C VAL A 44 -21.46 -1.22 -4.17
N LEU A 45 -22.75 -1.40 -4.50
CA LEU A 45 -23.82 -0.52 -4.06
C LEU A 45 -23.91 -0.48 -2.53
N GLY A 46 -23.72 -1.63 -1.87
CA GLY A 46 -23.65 -1.73 -0.42
C GLY A 46 -22.55 -0.86 0.17
N TYR A 47 -21.31 -0.97 -0.36
CA TYR A 47 -20.20 -0.10 0.07
C TYR A 47 -20.51 1.39 -0.13
N GLN A 48 -21.11 1.75 -1.27
CA GLN A 48 -21.48 3.13 -1.59
C GLN A 48 -22.58 3.69 -0.68
N GLN A 49 -23.54 2.87 -0.25
CA GLN A 49 -24.62 3.30 0.64
C GLN A 49 -24.26 3.21 2.12
N PHE A 50 -23.31 2.34 2.47
CA PHE A 50 -22.91 2.12 3.85
C PHE A 50 -22.28 3.38 4.47
N ASP A 51 -21.43 4.06 3.71
CA ASP A 51 -20.88 5.37 4.07
C ASP A 51 -20.99 6.33 2.88
N PRO A 52 -22.04 7.18 2.83
CA PRO A 52 -22.24 8.14 1.75
C PRO A 52 -21.18 9.24 1.68
N ASP A 53 -20.41 9.47 2.76
CA ASP A 53 -19.34 10.46 2.78
C ASP A 53 -18.04 9.91 2.15
N LEU A 54 -17.93 8.59 2.00
CA LEU A 54 -16.80 7.95 1.33
C LEU A 54 -16.93 8.08 -0.18
N ARG A 55 -16.02 8.86 -0.79
CA ARG A 55 -15.99 9.09 -2.24
C ARG A 55 -15.44 7.89 -3.01
N ILE A 56 -16.25 6.86 -3.22
CA ILE A 56 -15.93 5.79 -4.16
C ILE A 56 -16.07 6.34 -5.58
N ALA A 57 -15.01 6.21 -6.38
CA ALA A 57 -14.91 6.82 -7.71
C ALA A 57 -14.71 5.80 -8.85
N GLY A 58 -14.51 4.53 -8.52
CA GLY A 58 -14.37 3.46 -9.51
C GLY A 58 -14.23 2.09 -8.87
N VAL A 59 -14.26 1.06 -9.72
CA VAL A 59 -14.13 -0.34 -9.32
C VAL A 59 -13.12 -1.05 -10.20
N ILE A 60 -12.30 -1.91 -9.59
CA ILE A 60 -11.47 -2.92 -10.26
C ILE A 60 -12.01 -4.29 -9.86
N LEU A 61 -12.29 -5.15 -10.84
CA LEU A 61 -12.78 -6.50 -10.58
C LEU A 61 -11.62 -7.49 -10.47
N ASN A 62 -11.49 -8.18 -9.35
CA ASN A 62 -10.49 -9.23 -9.16
C ASN A 62 -11.08 -10.62 -9.44
N GLY A 63 -10.26 -11.56 -9.90
CA GLY A 63 -10.65 -12.96 -10.06
C GLY A 63 -11.61 -13.26 -11.21
N VAL A 64 -11.74 -12.39 -12.20
CA VAL A 64 -12.66 -12.60 -13.32
C VAL A 64 -12.27 -13.85 -14.12
N GLY A 65 -13.26 -14.68 -14.45
CA GLY A 65 -13.02 -15.99 -15.07
C GLY A 65 -12.79 -15.97 -16.59
N SER A 66 -13.32 -14.96 -17.28
CA SER A 66 -13.18 -14.76 -18.73
C SER A 66 -13.72 -13.39 -19.14
N GLU A 67 -13.47 -12.95 -20.39
CA GLU A 67 -14.08 -11.72 -20.94
C GLU A 67 -15.62 -11.79 -20.92
N ARG A 68 -16.21 -12.95 -21.23
CA ARG A 68 -17.66 -13.15 -21.09
C ARG A 68 -18.14 -12.97 -19.65
N HIS A 69 -17.34 -13.36 -18.66
CA HIS A 69 -17.68 -13.12 -17.26
C HIS A 69 -17.67 -11.62 -16.95
N LEU A 70 -16.68 -10.87 -17.46
CA LEU A 70 -16.64 -9.41 -17.35
C LEU A 70 -17.90 -8.75 -17.94
N GLU A 71 -18.36 -9.21 -19.11
CA GLU A 71 -19.60 -8.71 -19.76
C GLU A 71 -20.85 -8.91 -18.89
N PHE A 72 -20.85 -9.89 -17.98
CA PHE A 72 -21.94 -10.05 -17.00
C PHE A 72 -21.79 -9.18 -15.75
N CYS A 73 -20.56 -8.82 -15.37
CA CYS A 73 -20.27 -8.05 -14.16
C CYS A 73 -20.35 -6.54 -14.42
N GLN A 74 -19.55 -6.04 -15.37
CA GLN A 74 -19.31 -4.61 -15.57
C GLN A 74 -20.59 -3.81 -15.82
N PRO A 75 -21.47 -4.19 -16.77
CA PRO A 75 -22.69 -3.42 -17.03
C PRO A 75 -23.63 -3.35 -15.83
N GLN A 76 -23.63 -4.38 -14.96
CA GLN A 76 -24.46 -4.40 -13.76
C GLN A 76 -23.94 -3.40 -12.72
N ILE A 77 -22.62 -3.31 -12.54
CA ILE A 77 -21.99 -2.34 -11.62
C ILE A 77 -22.30 -0.92 -12.12
N GLU A 78 -21.97 -0.62 -13.37
CA GLU A 78 -22.11 0.72 -13.95
C GLU A 78 -23.57 1.18 -13.94
N ALA A 79 -24.52 0.33 -14.34
CA ALA A 79 -25.93 0.69 -14.37
C ALA A 79 -26.56 0.83 -12.97
N THR A 80 -26.07 0.09 -11.98
CA THR A 80 -26.65 0.09 -10.62
C THR A 80 -26.07 1.20 -9.74
N THR A 81 -24.78 1.48 -9.88
CA THR A 81 -24.03 2.36 -8.98
C THR A 81 -23.62 3.68 -9.62
N GLY A 82 -23.60 3.74 -10.95
CA GLY A 82 -23.04 4.85 -11.72
C GLY A 82 -21.51 4.92 -11.70
N LEU A 83 -20.84 3.98 -11.02
CA LEU A 83 -19.38 3.95 -10.91
C LEU A 83 -18.76 3.25 -12.13
N PRO A 84 -17.67 3.79 -12.69
CA PRO A 84 -16.95 3.15 -13.78
C PRO A 84 -16.19 1.91 -13.29
N VAL A 85 -16.19 0.85 -14.09
CA VAL A 85 -15.22 -0.24 -13.93
C VAL A 85 -13.95 0.16 -14.68
N VAL A 86 -12.90 0.51 -13.94
CA VAL A 86 -11.62 1.02 -14.49
C VAL A 86 -10.60 -0.08 -14.73
N GLY A 87 -10.95 -1.33 -14.45
CA GLY A 87 -10.13 -2.47 -14.81
C GLY A 87 -10.58 -3.78 -14.21
N TRP A 88 -9.84 -4.83 -14.54
CA TRP A 88 -10.05 -6.15 -13.96
C TRP A 88 -8.77 -6.98 -13.97
N LEU A 89 -8.73 -8.01 -13.14
CA LEU A 89 -7.70 -9.04 -13.13
C LEU A 89 -8.32 -10.43 -13.29
N PRO A 90 -7.78 -11.28 -14.17
CA PRO A 90 -8.25 -12.64 -14.33
C PRO A 90 -7.85 -13.50 -13.13
N ARG A 91 -8.58 -14.60 -12.94
CA ARG A 91 -8.11 -15.66 -12.05
C ARG A 91 -7.05 -16.51 -12.76
N ARG A 92 -5.78 -16.32 -12.39
CA ARG A 92 -4.61 -17.00 -12.97
C ARG A 92 -3.57 -17.32 -11.89
N ASP A 93 -3.05 -18.54 -11.93
CA ASP A 93 -2.08 -19.03 -10.93
C ASP A 93 -0.73 -18.31 -11.05
N ASP A 94 -0.33 -17.92 -12.27
CA ASP A 94 0.89 -17.18 -12.54
C ASP A 94 0.84 -15.70 -12.12
N LEU A 95 -0.32 -15.22 -11.66
CA LEU A 95 -0.49 -13.89 -11.06
C LEU A 95 -0.54 -13.95 -9.52
N VAL A 96 -0.59 -15.14 -8.93
CA VAL A 96 -0.58 -15.29 -7.47
C VAL A 96 0.80 -14.93 -6.95
N GLN A 97 0.87 -14.00 -6.01
CA GLN A 97 2.14 -13.57 -5.44
C GLN A 97 2.86 -14.77 -4.82
N PRO A 98 4.15 -15.00 -5.13
CA PRO A 98 4.92 -16.04 -4.49
C PRO A 98 5.05 -15.78 -2.97
N GLU A 99 4.52 -16.69 -2.15
CA GLU A 99 4.61 -16.62 -0.68
C GLU A 99 5.60 -17.65 -0.13
N ARG A 100 6.24 -17.34 1.01
CA ARG A 100 6.83 -18.35 1.91
C ARG A 100 5.81 -18.69 3.00
N HIS A 101 5.95 -19.85 3.63
CA HIS A 101 5.06 -20.36 4.69
C HIS A 101 4.78 -19.39 5.87
N LEU A 102 5.53 -18.29 6.01
CA LEU A 102 5.37 -17.29 7.07
C LEU A 102 5.65 -15.84 6.60
N GLY A 103 5.48 -15.52 5.31
CA GLY A 103 5.61 -14.15 4.83
C GLY A 103 5.81 -14.02 3.33
N LEU A 104 5.68 -12.79 2.83
CA LEU A 104 5.98 -12.45 1.44
C LEU A 104 7.47 -12.67 1.16
N ILE A 105 7.81 -13.14 -0.03
CA ILE A 105 9.21 -13.18 -0.49
C ILE A 105 9.72 -11.73 -0.57
N PRO A 106 10.78 -11.34 0.17
CA PRO A 106 11.36 -10.01 0.07
C PRO A 106 11.76 -9.70 -1.38
N THR A 107 11.59 -8.45 -1.82
CA THR A 107 11.90 -7.97 -3.19
C THR A 107 13.34 -8.28 -3.65
N VAL A 108 14.23 -8.61 -2.70
CA VAL A 108 15.65 -8.92 -2.90
C VAL A 108 15.97 -10.35 -3.37
N GLU A 109 14.98 -11.20 -3.65
CA GLU A 109 15.22 -12.61 -4.00
C GLU A 109 14.74 -13.03 -5.41
N GLY A 110 15.69 -13.17 -6.35
CA GLY A 110 15.68 -14.20 -7.41
C GLY A 110 14.94 -13.92 -8.73
N THR A 111 15.19 -14.78 -9.73
CA THR A 111 14.64 -14.70 -11.10
C THR A 111 13.14 -14.97 -11.20
N VAL A 112 12.60 -15.83 -10.32
CA VAL A 112 11.16 -16.18 -10.27
C VAL A 112 10.29 -14.96 -9.99
N VAL A 113 10.80 -14.02 -9.19
CA VAL A 113 10.11 -12.76 -8.88
C VAL A 113 10.02 -11.85 -10.11
N ASN A 114 11.04 -11.86 -10.99
CA ASN A 114 11.02 -11.05 -12.21
C ASN A 114 10.00 -11.55 -13.23
N GLU A 115 9.93 -12.87 -13.48
CA GLU A 115 8.94 -13.45 -14.40
C GLU A 115 7.50 -13.18 -13.93
N TRP A 116 7.28 -13.25 -12.61
CA TRP A 116 5.99 -12.89 -12.01
C TRP A 116 5.66 -11.39 -12.21
N TYR A 117 6.63 -10.49 -11.98
CA TYR A 117 6.44 -9.06 -12.25
C TYR A 117 6.13 -8.78 -13.72
N GLU A 118 6.83 -9.44 -14.66
CA GLU A 118 6.56 -9.30 -16.09
C GLU A 118 5.15 -9.74 -16.46
N ALA A 119 4.70 -10.90 -15.94
CA ALA A 119 3.34 -11.40 -16.15
C ALA A 119 2.28 -10.44 -15.56
N LEU A 120 2.53 -9.92 -14.36
CA LEU A 120 1.63 -8.97 -13.71
C LEU A 120 1.55 -7.63 -14.46
N ASN A 121 2.70 -7.07 -14.87
CA ASN A 121 2.76 -5.82 -15.64
C ASN A 121 2.00 -5.95 -16.96
N ALA A 122 2.28 -7.01 -17.72
CA ALA A 122 1.59 -7.27 -18.99
C ALA A 122 0.07 -7.44 -18.80
N GLN A 123 -0.35 -8.04 -17.68
CA GLN A 123 -1.76 -8.17 -17.36
C GLN A 123 -2.39 -6.81 -17.02
N VAL A 124 -1.76 -6.03 -16.14
CA VAL A 124 -2.23 -4.70 -15.72
C VAL A 124 -2.35 -3.76 -16.93
N GLU A 125 -1.33 -3.68 -17.78
CA GLU A 125 -1.35 -2.87 -19.00
C GLU A 125 -2.49 -3.25 -19.95
N LYS A 126 -2.84 -4.54 -19.99
CA LYS A 126 -3.92 -5.04 -20.86
C LYS A 126 -5.30 -4.74 -20.30
N THR A 127 -5.49 -4.81 -18.97
CA THR A 127 -6.84 -4.90 -18.38
C THR A 127 -7.19 -3.81 -17.37
N ILE A 128 -6.28 -2.87 -17.09
CA ILE A 128 -6.52 -1.75 -16.18
C ILE A 128 -6.27 -0.42 -16.92
N ASP A 129 -7.26 0.47 -16.91
CA ASP A 129 -7.16 1.81 -17.46
C ASP A 129 -6.39 2.71 -16.48
N ILE A 130 -5.06 2.72 -16.63
CA ILE A 130 -4.14 3.52 -15.80
C ILE A 130 -4.43 5.01 -15.95
N ASP A 131 -4.84 5.46 -17.14
CA ASP A 131 -5.18 6.87 -17.37
C ASP A 131 -6.47 7.25 -16.62
N ALA A 132 -7.47 6.37 -16.56
CA ALA A 132 -8.66 6.58 -15.74
C ALA A 132 -8.33 6.63 -14.25
N ILE A 133 -7.46 5.74 -13.77
CA ILE A 133 -6.98 5.77 -12.37
C ILE A 133 -6.27 7.11 -12.08
N ALA A 134 -5.38 7.55 -12.96
CA ALA A 134 -4.69 8.83 -12.80
C ALA A 134 -5.67 10.02 -12.80
N ARG A 135 -6.68 10.01 -13.67
CA ARG A 135 -7.75 11.02 -13.69
C ARG A 135 -8.57 11.02 -12.39
N ILE A 136 -8.91 9.84 -11.86
CA ILE A 136 -9.60 9.71 -10.57
C ILE A 136 -8.72 10.27 -9.45
N ALA A 137 -7.45 9.85 -9.38
CA ALA A 137 -6.51 10.28 -8.36
C ALA A 137 -6.26 11.80 -8.37
N ALA A 138 -6.28 12.44 -9.55
CA ALA A 138 -6.15 13.89 -9.68
C ALA A 138 -7.31 14.67 -9.01
N GLY A 139 -8.43 14.01 -8.72
CA GLY A 139 -9.53 14.58 -7.96
C GLY A 139 -9.32 14.59 -6.44
N ALA A 140 -8.21 14.03 -5.93
CA ALA A 140 -7.89 14.05 -4.50
C ALA A 140 -7.70 15.47 -3.97
N GLY A 141 -8.14 15.70 -2.74
CA GLY A 141 -7.83 16.92 -2.01
C GLY A 141 -6.32 17.08 -1.83
N LYS A 142 -5.90 18.32 -1.59
CA LYS A 142 -4.53 18.56 -1.15
C LYS A 142 -4.45 18.28 0.35
N PRO A 143 -3.46 17.51 0.82
CA PRO A 143 -3.21 17.38 2.25
C PRO A 143 -3.15 18.77 2.89
N GLY A 144 -3.79 18.94 4.05
CA GLY A 144 -3.81 20.22 4.74
C GLY A 144 -2.40 20.76 4.96
N THR A 145 -2.18 22.06 4.73
CA THR A 145 -0.87 22.71 4.85
C THR A 145 -0.49 23.02 6.31
N GLY A 146 -1.01 22.23 7.26
CA GLY A 146 -0.66 22.40 8.67
C GLY A 146 0.84 22.22 8.86
N ALA A 147 1.47 23.06 9.68
CA ALA A 147 2.85 22.85 10.06
C ALA A 147 2.97 21.46 10.69
N SER A 148 3.91 20.65 10.21
CA SER A 148 4.20 19.37 10.84
C SER A 148 4.53 19.61 12.31
N GLN A 149 3.86 18.91 13.22
CA GLN A 149 4.17 18.99 14.65
C GLN A 149 5.40 18.17 15.03
N VAL A 150 5.84 17.28 14.13
CA VAL A 150 6.89 16.29 14.40
C VAL A 150 8.18 16.64 13.66
N PHE A 151 8.09 17.12 12.42
CA PHE A 151 9.23 17.59 11.65
C PHE A 151 9.60 19.04 12.03
N PRO A 152 10.90 19.37 12.11
CA PRO A 152 11.32 20.74 12.31
C PRO A 152 11.00 21.59 11.06
N ALA A 153 10.77 22.90 11.27
CA ALA A 153 10.47 23.82 10.17
C ALA A 153 11.63 23.92 9.15
N ASP A 154 12.86 23.83 9.64
CA ASP A 154 14.08 23.77 8.85
C ASP A 154 14.91 22.55 9.25
N ALA A 155 15.54 21.90 8.28
CA ALA A 155 16.45 20.79 8.53
C ALA A 155 17.57 21.23 9.47
N GLN A 156 17.77 20.47 10.55
CA GLN A 156 18.79 20.78 11.53
C GLN A 156 20.17 20.38 11.02
N PRO A 157 21.24 21.13 11.37
CA PRO A 157 22.59 20.76 10.98
C PRO A 157 22.95 19.39 11.55
N LYS A 158 23.63 18.57 10.75
CA LYS A 158 24.11 17.24 11.17
C LYS A 158 25.02 17.38 12.39
N ARG A 159 24.66 16.72 13.50
CA ARG A 159 25.36 16.78 14.79
C ARG A 159 25.79 15.43 15.31
N THR A 160 25.14 14.36 14.89
CA THR A 160 25.42 13.00 15.35
C THR A 160 25.25 12.01 14.22
N MET A 161 26.15 11.05 14.11
CA MET A 161 25.98 9.89 13.25
C MET A 161 25.23 8.80 14.02
N ILE A 162 24.21 8.21 13.39
CA ILE A 162 23.47 7.05 13.86
C ILE A 162 23.68 5.91 12.87
N ALA A 163 24.41 4.88 13.29
CA ALA A 163 24.55 3.66 12.49
C ALA A 163 23.28 2.81 12.62
N VAL A 164 22.65 2.47 11.50
CA VAL A 164 21.44 1.62 11.42
C VAL A 164 21.81 0.29 10.78
N ALA A 165 21.53 -0.81 11.46
CA ALA A 165 21.73 -2.14 10.89
C ALA A 165 20.78 -2.31 9.69
N GLN A 166 21.25 -2.42 8.46
CA GLN A 166 20.39 -2.55 7.30
C GLN A 166 20.98 -3.56 6.32
N ASP A 167 20.43 -4.76 6.35
CA ASP A 167 20.87 -5.88 5.51
C ASP A 167 19.73 -6.90 5.32
N ARG A 168 20.08 -8.11 4.87
CA ARG A 168 19.13 -9.20 4.65
C ARG A 168 18.48 -9.72 5.94
N ALA A 169 19.14 -9.61 7.09
CA ALA A 169 18.59 -9.96 8.40
C ALA A 169 17.80 -8.79 9.01
N PHE A 170 18.16 -7.55 8.67
CA PHE A 170 17.57 -6.31 9.16
C PHE A 170 17.03 -5.48 7.98
N SER A 171 15.88 -5.87 7.44
CA SER A 171 15.33 -5.28 6.20
C SER A 171 14.03 -4.49 6.38
N PHE A 172 13.46 -4.46 7.59
CA PHE A 172 12.18 -3.80 7.86
C PHE A 172 12.36 -2.52 8.70
N TYR A 173 12.04 -1.38 8.09
CA TYR A 173 12.15 -0.05 8.69
C TYR A 173 10.95 0.82 8.36
N TYR A 174 10.54 1.67 9.31
CA TYR A 174 9.67 2.79 9.03
C TYR A 174 10.51 3.94 8.49
N GLN A 175 10.43 4.20 7.19
CA GLN A 175 11.22 5.24 6.55
C GLN A 175 10.96 6.61 7.20
N ASP A 176 9.71 6.93 7.54
CA ASP A 176 9.33 8.15 8.26
C ASP A 176 10.11 8.37 9.56
N SER A 177 10.49 7.29 10.25
CA SER A 177 11.30 7.40 11.48
C SER A 177 12.74 7.79 11.18
N LEU A 178 13.31 7.26 10.10
CA LEU A 178 14.67 7.61 9.66
C LEU A 178 14.70 9.04 9.14
N ASP A 179 13.74 9.42 8.31
CA ASP A 179 13.58 10.77 7.78
C ASP A 179 13.43 11.79 8.91
N LEU A 180 12.68 11.44 9.95
CA LEU A 180 12.53 12.29 11.13
C LEU A 180 13.86 12.47 11.87
N LEU A 181 14.64 11.40 12.07
CA LEU A 181 15.97 11.50 12.70
C LEU A 181 16.88 12.42 11.89
N GLU A 182 16.89 12.26 10.57
CA GLU A 182 17.69 13.10 9.67
C GLU A 182 17.27 14.56 9.71
N ALA A 183 15.96 14.83 9.68
CA ALA A 183 15.42 16.18 9.77
C ALA A 183 15.85 16.88 11.08
N TRP A 184 15.99 16.12 12.17
CA TRP A 184 16.50 16.58 13.47
C TRP A 184 18.03 16.58 13.60
N GLY A 185 18.77 16.37 12.50
CA GLY A 185 20.22 16.53 12.45
C GLY A 185 21.00 15.26 12.78
N ALA A 186 20.37 14.09 12.69
CA ALA A 186 21.10 12.84 12.60
C ALA A 186 21.66 12.64 11.19
N GLU A 187 22.81 11.99 11.10
CA GLU A 187 23.29 11.36 9.89
C GLU A 187 23.05 9.85 10.02
N VAL A 188 22.03 9.35 9.33
CA VAL A 188 21.69 7.92 9.35
C VAL A 188 22.62 7.21 8.38
N VAL A 189 23.41 6.27 8.89
CA VAL A 189 24.38 5.51 8.08
C VAL A 189 24.04 4.02 8.17
N PRO A 190 23.66 3.37 7.07
CA PRO A 190 23.41 1.93 7.08
C PRO A 190 24.73 1.16 7.25
N PHE A 191 24.67 0.01 7.92
CA PHE A 191 25.74 -0.99 7.94
C PHE A 191 25.13 -2.40 7.91
N SER A 192 25.85 -3.40 7.42
CA SER A 192 25.42 -4.80 7.35
C SER A 192 25.97 -5.60 8.53
N PRO A 193 25.17 -5.99 9.54
CA PRO A 193 25.59 -6.97 10.54
C PRO A 193 26.10 -8.30 9.99
N LEU A 194 25.67 -8.69 8.79
CA LEU A 194 26.10 -9.93 8.15
C LEU A 194 27.46 -9.81 7.44
N ASP A 195 27.74 -8.66 6.82
CA ASP A 195 28.89 -8.50 5.91
C ASP A 195 29.96 -7.53 6.44
N ASP A 196 29.60 -6.62 7.36
CA ASP A 196 30.52 -5.63 7.91
C ASP A 196 31.13 -6.09 9.24
N ASP A 197 32.46 -6.16 9.27
CA ASP A 197 33.21 -6.53 10.48
C ASP A 197 33.25 -5.41 11.53
N ARG A 198 32.82 -4.19 11.18
CA ARG A 198 32.94 -2.98 12.03
C ARG A 198 31.81 -1.99 11.76
N LEU A 199 31.45 -1.21 12.79
CA LEU A 199 30.56 -0.06 12.65
C LEU A 199 31.24 1.09 11.88
N PRO A 200 30.48 1.94 11.18
CA PRO A 200 30.99 3.18 10.58
C PRO A 200 31.72 4.06 11.61
N GLU A 201 32.88 4.62 11.20
CA GLU A 201 33.68 5.47 12.08
C GLU A 201 32.91 6.72 12.53
N GLY A 202 32.91 7.00 13.83
CA GLY A 202 32.18 8.13 14.42
C GLY A 202 30.71 7.85 14.79
N GLY A 203 30.19 6.67 14.47
CA GLY A 203 28.83 6.25 14.85
C GLY A 203 28.71 5.99 16.35
N ARG A 204 27.70 6.58 17.00
CA ARG A 204 27.32 6.20 18.37
C ARG A 204 26.36 5.01 18.33
N ARG A 205 26.65 3.97 19.12
CA ARG A 205 25.76 2.82 19.27
C ARG A 205 24.53 3.22 20.07
N ILE A 206 23.36 3.30 19.44
CA ILE A 206 22.10 3.45 20.17
C ILE A 206 21.63 2.06 20.62
N SER A 207 22.19 1.57 21.72
CA SER A 207 21.60 0.44 22.45
C SER A 207 20.38 0.96 23.24
N GLY A 208 19.22 1.07 22.59
CA GLY A 208 18.06 1.63 23.27
C GLY A 208 16.81 1.86 22.43
N TRP A 209 16.85 1.74 21.11
CA TRP A 209 15.60 1.60 20.37
C TRP A 209 14.98 0.25 20.72
N ARG A 210 13.98 0.27 21.62
CA ARG A 210 12.95 -0.77 21.66
C ARG A 210 12.19 -0.69 20.34
N VAL A 211 12.79 -1.25 19.30
CA VAL A 211 12.01 -1.85 18.24
C VAL A 211 11.21 -2.95 18.95
N SER A 212 9.89 -2.82 18.94
CA SER A 212 9.03 -3.97 19.25
C SER A 212 9.44 -5.09 18.29
N GLY A 213 10.32 -6.00 18.72
CA GLY A 213 10.62 -7.23 17.99
C GLY A 213 12.08 -7.60 17.69
N ALA A 214 13.12 -6.87 18.11
CA ALA A 214 14.48 -7.42 18.01
C ALA A 214 15.48 -6.72 18.94
N VAL A 215 15.86 -7.39 20.03
CA VAL A 215 17.07 -7.06 20.78
C VAL A 215 18.18 -7.94 20.24
N CYS A 216 19.11 -7.37 19.49
CA CYS A 216 20.41 -8.02 19.27
C CYS A 216 21.24 -7.91 20.54
N ARG A 217 21.68 -9.06 21.06
CA ARG A 217 22.73 -9.17 22.08
C ARG A 217 24.10 -8.99 21.45
#